data_AF-A0A453RBL9-F1
#
_entry.id   AF-A0A453RBL9-F1
#
_cell.length_a   1.000
_cell.length_b   1.000
_cell.length_c   1.000
_cell.angle_alpha   90.00
_cell.angle_beta   90.00
_cell.angle_gamma   90.00
#
_symmetry.space_group_name_H-M   'P 1'
#
loop_
_entity.id
_entity.type
_entity.pdbx_description
1 polymer ?
#
loop_
_entity_poly.entity_id
_entity_poly.type
_entity_poly.pdbx_seq_one_letter_code
_entity_poly.pdbx_strand_id
1 'polypeptide(L)'
;LNRLLDPELESSVSLFVGSYILQLILHLPSHLSPHIPELIAAIVRRMQTSDIAGLKSSLVVIIARLVHLSAPNVDQFINLLLAIPAQGYGSSLAYIMSEWSQLQGEIQGAYQIKVTTTALALLISTRHPELSRIEVNGHLVKTSAGITTRSKARVTPDNWTKIPLPSKIFALLADTLAEIQEQVGDDADNIDEEDSDWEEVQNGDATPQDIMYSASVPSNANPSVEHLNAMAKVFDEDEDDSYDDDLAKNDSLNEVKLLDFLTNTFVNLWDSDRPLFEYLCQGLTNPQRVAVQKVLRK
;
A
#
# COMPACT_ATOMS: atom_id res chain seq x y z
N LEU A 1 9.35 0.54 -22.17
CA LEU A 1 9.27 -0.13 -20.86
C LEU A 1 10.65 -0.46 -20.31
N ASN A 2 11.40 -1.42 -20.89
CA ASN A 2 12.70 -1.84 -20.34
C ASN A 2 13.72 -0.70 -20.18
N ARG A 3 13.78 0.24 -21.14
CA ARG A 3 14.68 1.40 -21.03
C ARG A 3 14.26 2.41 -19.97
N LEU A 4 12.99 2.45 -19.58
CA LEU A 4 12.46 3.38 -18.58
C LEU A 4 12.63 2.87 -17.14
N LEU A 5 12.73 1.55 -16.99
CA LEU A 5 13.04 0.86 -15.73
C LEU A 5 14.53 0.49 -15.64
N ASP A 6 15.37 1.09 -16.49
CA ASP A 6 16.80 0.83 -16.51
C ASP A 6 17.43 1.30 -15.17
N PRO A 7 18.15 0.42 -14.46
CA PRO A 7 18.85 0.78 -13.22
C PRO A 7 19.76 2.01 -13.34
N GLU A 8 20.32 2.26 -14.54
CA GLU A 8 21.24 3.39 -14.78
C GLU A 8 20.54 4.75 -14.88
N LEU A 9 19.21 4.79 -14.97
CA LEU A 9 18.45 6.04 -14.98
C LEU A 9 18.28 6.63 -13.58
N GLU A 10 18.25 7.96 -13.51
CA GLU A 10 17.98 8.71 -12.29
C GLU A 10 16.59 8.37 -11.73
N SER A 11 16.50 8.20 -10.41
CA SER A 11 15.29 7.69 -9.76
C SER A 11 14.10 8.63 -9.85
N SER A 12 14.33 9.94 -10.01
CA SER A 12 13.28 10.93 -10.27
C SER A 12 12.53 10.63 -11.57
N VAL A 13 13.24 10.26 -12.64
CA VAL A 13 12.64 9.83 -13.91
C VAL A 13 11.81 8.56 -13.70
N SER A 14 12.24 7.65 -12.82
CA SER A 14 11.52 6.41 -12.56
C SER A 14 10.20 6.58 -11.78
N LEU A 15 10.02 7.66 -11.02
CA LEU A 15 8.73 7.93 -10.37
C LEU A 15 7.63 8.20 -11.40
N PHE A 16 7.93 9.01 -12.43
CA PHE A 16 7.03 9.25 -13.57
C PHE A 16 6.81 8.01 -14.44
N VAL A 17 7.76 7.07 -14.42
CA VAL A 17 7.61 5.80 -15.14
C VAL A 17 6.54 4.92 -14.49
N GLY A 18 6.33 5.04 -13.18
CA GLY A 18 5.27 4.34 -12.45
C GLY A 18 3.88 4.64 -13.03
N SER A 19 3.52 5.92 -13.09
CA SER A 19 2.24 6.40 -13.61
C SER A 19 2.06 6.09 -15.11
N TYR A 20 3.13 6.19 -15.92
CA TYR A 20 3.05 5.86 -17.33
C TYR A 20 2.81 4.35 -17.58
N ILE A 21 3.48 3.47 -16.83
CA ILE A 21 3.24 2.02 -16.94
C ILE A 21 1.82 1.69 -16.49
N LEU A 22 1.33 2.34 -15.43
CA LEU A 22 -0.04 2.22 -14.98
C LEU A 22 -1.02 2.60 -16.11
N GLN A 23 -0.81 3.74 -16.77
CA GLN A 23 -1.61 4.15 -17.93
C GLN A 23 -1.65 3.12 -19.05
N LEU A 24 -0.50 2.49 -19.36
CA LEU A 24 -0.43 1.44 -20.38
C LEU A 24 -1.24 0.19 -19.98
N ILE A 25 -1.21 -0.19 -18.69
CA ILE A 25 -2.01 -1.30 -18.17
C ILE A 25 -3.50 -1.01 -18.31
N LEU A 26 -3.92 0.21 -17.96
CA LEU A 26 -5.33 0.60 -17.96
C LEU A 26 -5.91 0.75 -19.37
N HIS A 27 -5.15 1.32 -20.31
CA HIS A 27 -5.70 1.68 -21.63
C HIS A 27 -5.33 0.68 -22.74
N LEU A 28 -4.26 -0.11 -22.57
CA LEU A 28 -3.71 -0.98 -23.62
C LEU A 28 -3.39 -2.41 -23.12
N PRO A 29 -4.28 -3.09 -22.35
CA PRO A 29 -3.96 -4.38 -21.73
C PRO A 29 -3.65 -5.48 -22.75
N SER A 30 -4.34 -5.51 -23.90
CA SER A 30 -4.14 -6.52 -24.95
C SER A 30 -2.77 -6.41 -25.61
N HIS A 31 -2.27 -5.19 -25.80
CA HIS A 31 -0.94 -4.93 -26.36
C HIS A 31 0.17 -5.19 -25.34
N LEU A 32 -0.13 -5.02 -24.05
CA LEU A 32 0.82 -5.26 -22.98
C LEU A 32 0.99 -6.76 -22.68
N SER A 33 -0.06 -7.56 -22.84
CA SER A 33 -0.10 -8.99 -22.46
C SER A 33 1.15 -9.80 -22.87
N PRO A 34 1.64 -9.72 -24.12
CA PRO A 34 2.84 -10.47 -24.54
C PRO A 34 4.13 -10.03 -23.85
N HIS A 35 4.14 -8.84 -23.25
CA HIS A 35 5.31 -8.19 -22.64
C HIS A 35 5.26 -8.17 -21.11
N ILE A 36 4.23 -8.77 -20.49
CA ILE A 36 4.07 -8.83 -19.03
C ILE A 36 5.28 -9.52 -18.36
N PRO A 37 5.79 -10.67 -18.85
CA PRO A 37 6.95 -11.32 -18.23
C PRO A 37 8.19 -10.42 -18.21
N GLU A 38 8.48 -9.74 -19.33
CA GLU A 38 9.61 -8.81 -19.41
C GLU A 38 9.41 -7.57 -18.53
N LEU A 39 8.17 -7.07 -18.44
CA LEU A 39 7.82 -5.96 -17.57
C LEU A 39 8.07 -6.33 -16.10
N ILE A 40 7.60 -7.49 -15.65
CA ILE A 40 7.82 -7.96 -14.28
C ILE A 40 9.32 -8.10 -13.99
N ALA A 41 10.08 -8.71 -14.90
CA ALA A 41 11.53 -8.86 -14.73
C ALA A 41 12.25 -7.48 -14.65
N ALA A 42 11.78 -6.49 -15.41
CA ALA A 42 12.29 -5.12 -15.32
C ALA A 42 11.92 -4.44 -14.00
N ILE A 43 10.68 -4.60 -13.53
CA ILE A 43 10.21 -4.07 -12.23
C ILE A 43 11.04 -4.65 -11.09
N VAL A 44 11.21 -5.98 -11.05
CA VAL A 44 11.99 -6.68 -10.03
C VAL A 44 13.42 -6.16 -9.99
N ARG A 45 14.09 -6.08 -11.15
CA ARG A 45 15.45 -5.51 -11.20
C ARG A 45 15.48 -4.07 -10.68
N ARG A 46 14.53 -3.23 -11.08
CA ARG A 46 14.51 -1.83 -10.64
C ARG A 46 14.30 -1.72 -9.14
N MET A 47 13.36 -2.48 -8.57
CA MET A 47 13.14 -2.55 -7.12
C MET A 47 14.41 -3.02 -6.39
N GLN A 48 15.14 -4.01 -6.92
CA GLN A 48 16.36 -4.53 -6.30
C GLN A 48 17.53 -3.53 -6.31
N THR A 49 17.55 -2.62 -7.28
CA THR A 49 18.60 -1.59 -7.43
C THR A 49 18.26 -0.26 -6.77
N SER A 50 17.04 -0.08 -6.26
CA SER A 50 16.57 1.18 -5.67
C SER A 50 16.50 1.10 -4.15
N ASP A 51 16.95 2.16 -3.48
CA ASP A 51 16.75 2.36 -2.03
C ASP A 51 15.59 3.33 -1.73
N ILE A 52 14.91 3.84 -2.76
CA ILE A 52 13.84 4.84 -2.60
C ILE A 52 12.50 4.14 -2.39
N ALA A 53 11.98 4.24 -1.17
CA ALA A 53 10.71 3.64 -0.75
C ALA A 53 9.55 4.04 -1.67
N GLY A 54 9.39 5.34 -1.98
CA GLY A 54 8.32 5.82 -2.86
C GLY A 54 8.33 5.21 -4.26
N LEU A 55 9.52 4.94 -4.82
CA LEU A 55 9.63 4.24 -6.10
C LEU A 55 9.22 2.77 -5.97
N LYS A 56 9.58 2.10 -4.88
CA LYS A 56 9.16 0.72 -4.66
C LYS A 56 7.64 0.64 -4.46
N SER A 57 7.04 1.57 -3.73
CA SER A 57 5.59 1.65 -3.55
C SER A 57 4.86 1.85 -4.87
N SER A 58 5.32 2.75 -5.75
CA SER A 58 4.70 2.92 -7.07
C SER A 58 4.83 1.68 -7.96
N LEU A 59 5.97 0.98 -7.89
CA LEU A 59 6.16 -0.31 -8.58
C LEU A 59 5.30 -1.44 -7.99
N VAL A 60 5.04 -1.43 -6.68
CA VAL A 60 4.10 -2.35 -6.04
C VAL A 60 2.67 -2.12 -6.54
N VAL A 61 2.24 -0.87 -6.72
CA VAL A 61 0.92 -0.55 -7.30
C VAL A 61 0.77 -1.14 -8.72
N ILE A 62 1.84 -1.07 -9.53
CA ILE A 62 1.86 -1.71 -10.86
C ILE A 62 1.69 -3.23 -10.75
N ILE A 63 2.41 -3.89 -9.83
CA ILE A 63 2.25 -5.34 -9.61
C ILE A 63 0.82 -5.68 -9.15
N ALA A 64 0.26 -4.90 -8.23
CA ALA A 64 -1.13 -5.07 -7.78
C ALA A 64 -2.12 -4.95 -8.95
N ARG A 65 -1.88 -4.02 -9.88
CA ARG A 65 -2.67 -3.88 -11.11
C ARG A 65 -2.56 -5.09 -12.04
N LEU A 66 -1.37 -5.69 -12.15
CA LEU A 66 -1.21 -6.93 -12.90
C LEU A 66 -1.91 -8.14 -12.24
N VAL A 67 -2.01 -8.16 -10.91
CA VAL A 67 -2.84 -9.15 -10.20
C VAL A 67 -4.30 -9.02 -10.62
N HIS A 68 -4.84 -7.79 -10.60
CA HIS A 68 -6.22 -7.51 -11.01
C HIS A 68 -6.48 -7.84 -12.48
N LEU A 69 -5.54 -7.48 -13.37
CA LEU A 69 -5.62 -7.84 -14.79
C LEU A 69 -5.64 -9.36 -15.02
N SER A 70 -5.04 -10.11 -14.10
CA SER A 70 -5.00 -11.57 -14.17
C SER A 70 -6.25 -12.24 -13.60
N ALA A 71 -7.13 -11.52 -12.91
CA ALA A 71 -8.37 -12.09 -12.37
C ALA A 71 -9.30 -12.57 -13.51
N PRO A 72 -9.94 -13.76 -13.38
CA PRO A 72 -9.95 -14.66 -12.21
C PRO A 72 -8.75 -15.64 -12.13
N ASN A 73 -7.83 -15.63 -13.09
CA ASN A 73 -6.68 -16.54 -13.19
C ASN A 73 -5.45 -16.10 -12.37
N VAL A 74 -5.65 -15.57 -11.16
CA VAL A 74 -4.55 -15.07 -10.30
C VAL A 74 -3.52 -16.16 -9.98
N ASP A 75 -3.93 -17.42 -9.91
CA ASP A 75 -3.04 -18.58 -9.75
C ASP A 75 -1.99 -18.68 -10.87
N GLN A 76 -2.36 -18.37 -12.12
CA GLN A 76 -1.43 -18.36 -13.25
C GLN A 76 -0.42 -17.20 -13.13
N PHE A 77 -0.86 -16.06 -12.61
CA PHE A 77 0.03 -14.93 -12.33
C PHE A 77 1.05 -15.27 -11.24
N ILE A 78 0.64 -15.98 -10.18
CA ILE A 78 1.57 -16.50 -9.17
C ILE A 78 2.60 -17.44 -9.80
N ASN A 79 2.17 -18.36 -10.67
CA ASN A 79 3.06 -19.24 -11.41
C ASN A 79 4.05 -18.49 -12.32
N LEU A 80 3.61 -17.39 -12.94
CA LEU A 80 4.50 -16.51 -13.70
C LEU A 80 5.56 -15.86 -12.80
N LEU A 81 5.17 -15.32 -11.64
CA LEU A 81 6.11 -14.74 -10.67
C LEU A 81 7.10 -15.76 -10.11
N LEU A 82 6.72 -17.03 -10.04
CA LEU A 82 7.61 -18.13 -9.63
C LEU A 82 8.65 -18.46 -10.72
N ALA A 83 8.29 -18.33 -11.99
CA ALA A 83 9.17 -18.61 -13.12
C ALA A 83 10.23 -17.53 -13.37
N ILE A 84 10.00 -16.30 -12.88
CA ILE A 84 10.92 -15.17 -13.05
C ILE A 84 11.91 -15.15 -11.86
N PRO A 85 13.23 -15.07 -12.12
CA PRO A 85 14.23 -15.06 -11.05
C PRO A 85 14.34 -13.68 -10.39
N ALA A 86 14.71 -13.66 -9.11
CA ALA A 86 15.10 -12.45 -8.38
C ALA A 86 16.40 -12.71 -7.62
N GLN A 87 17.37 -11.80 -7.70
CA GLN A 87 18.67 -11.99 -7.07
C GLN A 87 18.54 -12.10 -5.54
N GLY A 88 19.07 -13.16 -4.94
CA GLY A 88 19.04 -13.37 -3.48
C GLY A 88 17.72 -13.95 -2.93
N TYR A 89 16.75 -14.26 -3.79
CA TYR A 89 15.46 -14.84 -3.40
C TYR A 89 15.18 -16.11 -4.22
N GLY A 90 14.27 -16.96 -3.71
CA GLY A 90 13.86 -18.19 -4.41
C GLY A 90 13.09 -17.94 -5.72
N SER A 91 12.44 -16.77 -5.84
CA SER A 91 11.64 -16.35 -6.99
C SER A 91 11.34 -14.85 -6.93
N SER A 92 10.85 -14.27 -8.04
CA SER A 92 10.29 -12.92 -8.03
C SER A 92 9.08 -12.80 -7.10
N LEU A 93 8.25 -13.85 -6.98
CA LEU A 93 7.17 -13.88 -5.99
C LEU A 93 7.70 -13.66 -4.57
N ALA A 94 8.72 -14.42 -4.15
CA ALA A 94 9.28 -14.30 -2.80
C ALA A 94 9.85 -12.90 -2.54
N TYR A 95 10.54 -12.31 -3.53
CA TYR A 95 11.09 -10.96 -3.43
C TYR A 95 9.99 -9.89 -3.34
N ILE A 96 9.06 -9.88 -4.30
CA ILE A 96 7.97 -8.91 -4.37
C ILE A 96 7.16 -8.94 -3.08
N MET A 97 6.78 -10.12 -2.58
CA MET A 97 5.97 -10.23 -1.37
C MET A 97 6.72 -9.82 -0.10
N SER A 98 8.04 -10.03 -0.06
CA SER A 98 8.89 -9.51 1.02
C SER A 98 8.91 -7.99 1.06
N GLU A 99 9.07 -7.31 -0.09
CA GLU A 99 9.06 -5.85 -0.17
C GLU A 99 7.65 -5.29 0.06
N TRP A 100 6.65 -5.80 -0.66
CA TRP A 100 5.27 -5.32 -0.60
C TRP A 100 4.71 -5.42 0.83
N SER A 101 4.90 -6.53 1.53
CA SER A 101 4.37 -6.69 2.89
C SER A 101 4.96 -5.71 3.93
N GLN A 102 6.12 -5.11 3.65
CA GLN A 102 6.72 -4.05 4.46
C GLN A 102 6.20 -2.67 4.04
N LEU A 103 6.05 -2.45 2.74
CA LEU A 103 5.60 -1.18 2.17
C LEU A 103 4.09 -0.96 2.28
N GLN A 104 3.26 -1.98 2.49
CA GLN A 104 1.79 -1.85 2.46
C GLN A 104 1.26 -0.75 3.39
N GLY A 105 1.82 -0.62 4.59
CA GLY A 105 1.44 0.43 5.54
C GLY A 105 2.01 1.82 5.25
N GLU A 106 2.92 1.93 4.26
CA GLU A 106 3.51 3.18 3.79
C GLU A 106 2.83 3.69 2.50
N ILE A 107 1.93 2.91 1.90
CA ILE A 107 1.20 3.31 0.69
C ILE A 107 0.18 4.39 1.07
N GLN A 108 0.23 5.50 0.34
CA GLN A 108 -0.65 6.65 0.50
C GLN A 108 -1.54 6.82 -0.73
N GLY A 109 -2.68 7.48 -0.54
CA GLY A 109 -3.70 7.72 -1.56
C GLY A 109 -4.78 6.64 -1.59
N ALA A 110 -6.04 7.08 -1.58
CA ALA A 110 -7.20 6.20 -1.44
C ALA A 110 -7.27 5.14 -2.55
N TYR A 111 -6.97 5.53 -3.79
CA TYR A 111 -6.95 4.63 -4.94
C TYR A 111 -5.86 3.55 -4.79
N GLN A 112 -4.62 3.94 -4.45
CA GLN A 112 -3.48 3.03 -4.33
C GLN A 112 -3.72 2.05 -3.17
N ILE A 113 -4.29 2.52 -2.05
CA ILE A 113 -4.72 1.67 -0.94
C ILE A 113 -5.78 0.67 -1.38
N LYS A 114 -6.85 1.10 -2.09
CA LYS A 114 -7.88 0.21 -2.64
C LYS A 114 -7.26 -0.86 -3.55
N VAL A 115 -6.44 -0.45 -4.52
CA VAL A 115 -5.80 -1.33 -5.50
C VAL A 115 -4.91 -2.38 -4.85
N THR A 116 -4.02 -1.95 -3.96
CA THR A 116 -3.05 -2.86 -3.33
C THR A 116 -3.71 -3.80 -2.32
N THR A 117 -4.62 -3.29 -1.50
CA THR A 117 -5.35 -4.08 -0.51
C THR A 117 -6.22 -5.15 -1.17
N THR A 118 -6.99 -4.78 -2.19
CA THR A 118 -7.83 -5.73 -2.92
C THR A 118 -7.00 -6.77 -3.69
N ALA A 119 -5.82 -6.39 -4.22
CA ALA A 119 -4.91 -7.34 -4.85
C ALA A 119 -4.32 -8.36 -3.85
N LEU A 120 -3.97 -7.93 -2.64
CA LEU A 120 -3.54 -8.82 -1.56
C LEU A 120 -4.66 -9.82 -1.17
N ALA A 121 -5.91 -9.35 -1.10
CA ALA A 121 -7.08 -10.18 -0.87
C ALA A 121 -7.31 -11.20 -2.00
N LEU A 122 -7.12 -10.83 -3.27
CA LEU A 122 -7.15 -11.76 -4.39
C LEU A 122 -6.04 -12.82 -4.28
N LEU A 123 -4.81 -12.42 -3.94
CA LEU A 123 -3.67 -13.34 -3.79
C LEU A 123 -3.93 -14.39 -2.71
N ILE A 124 -4.33 -14.00 -1.50
CA ILE A 124 -4.60 -14.96 -0.42
C ILE A 124 -5.80 -15.88 -0.73
N SER A 125 -6.79 -15.37 -1.47
CA SER A 125 -7.97 -16.14 -1.88
C SER A 125 -7.63 -17.29 -2.86
N THR A 126 -6.51 -17.21 -3.57
CA THR A 126 -6.03 -18.32 -4.42
C THR A 126 -5.69 -19.57 -3.62
N ARG A 127 -5.28 -19.40 -2.34
CA ARG A 127 -4.72 -20.46 -1.50
C ARG A 127 -3.57 -21.22 -2.18
N HIS A 128 -2.84 -20.55 -3.07
CA HIS A 128 -1.75 -21.16 -3.82
C HIS A 128 -0.67 -21.69 -2.84
N PRO A 129 -0.27 -22.99 -2.92
CA PRO A 129 0.61 -23.61 -1.92
C PRO A 129 1.97 -22.92 -1.74
N GLU A 130 2.50 -22.32 -2.80
CA GLU A 130 3.75 -21.55 -2.75
C GLU A 130 3.69 -20.31 -1.86
N LEU A 131 2.50 -19.72 -1.64
CA LEU A 131 2.38 -18.60 -0.71
C LEU A 131 2.79 -19.03 0.70
N SER A 132 2.38 -20.23 1.14
CA SER A 132 2.73 -20.78 2.46
C SER A 132 4.21 -21.15 2.61
N ARG A 133 4.98 -21.21 1.53
CA ARG A 133 6.43 -21.49 1.55
C ARG A 133 7.28 -20.24 1.72
N ILE A 134 6.67 -19.05 1.57
CA ILE A 134 7.37 -17.77 1.69
C ILE A 134 7.26 -17.27 3.14
N GLU A 135 8.40 -16.90 3.71
CA GLU A 135 8.47 -16.21 4.99
C GLU A 135 8.82 -14.73 4.78
N VAL A 136 8.12 -13.85 5.49
CA VAL A 136 8.30 -12.39 5.41
C VAL A 136 8.51 -11.80 6.81
N ASN A 137 8.95 -10.54 6.86
CA ASN A 137 9.14 -9.83 8.12
C ASN A 137 7.78 -9.59 8.80
N GLY A 138 7.66 -10.04 10.05
CA GLY A 138 6.50 -9.86 10.91
C GLY A 138 6.66 -8.62 11.79
N HIS A 139 6.90 -8.83 13.09
CA HIS A 139 7.01 -7.77 14.08
C HIS A 139 8.46 -7.47 14.43
N LEU A 140 8.75 -6.22 14.76
CA LEU A 140 10.04 -5.81 15.27
C LEU A 140 10.26 -6.37 16.68
N VAL A 141 11.28 -7.22 16.84
CA VAL A 141 11.74 -7.76 18.11
C VAL A 141 12.57 -6.69 18.82
N LYS A 142 11.93 -5.99 19.77
CA LYS A 142 12.61 -5.00 20.62
C LYS A 142 13.60 -5.72 21.53
N THR A 143 14.88 -5.69 21.14
CA THR A 143 15.96 -6.39 21.86
C THR A 143 16.45 -5.60 23.10
N SER A 144 16.01 -4.35 23.30
CA SER A 144 16.36 -3.57 24.50
C SER A 144 15.18 -2.80 25.09
N ALA A 145 15.02 -2.89 26.41
CA ALA A 145 14.07 -2.07 27.16
C ALA A 145 14.60 -0.62 27.26
N GLY A 146 13.93 0.32 26.61
CA GLY A 146 14.24 1.75 26.66
C GLY A 146 14.10 2.47 25.30
N ILE A 147 14.13 3.80 25.34
CA ILE A 147 14.15 4.64 24.13
C ILE A 147 15.43 4.32 23.34
N THR A 148 15.27 3.74 22.15
CA THR A 148 16.38 3.47 21.26
C THR A 148 16.66 4.73 20.46
N THR A 149 17.75 5.42 20.79
CA THR A 149 18.23 6.58 20.05
C THR A 149 18.85 6.12 18.71
N ARG A 150 18.85 6.99 17.70
CA ARG A 150 19.37 6.69 16.34
C ARG A 150 20.81 6.11 16.35
N SER A 151 21.64 6.50 17.32
CA SER A 151 23.00 5.95 17.48
C SER A 151 23.03 4.51 17.98
N LYS A 152 22.02 4.06 18.75
CA LYS A 152 21.91 2.71 19.31
C LYS A 152 21.29 1.71 18.32
N ALA A 153 20.37 2.17 17.47
CA ALA A 153 19.84 1.40 16.33
C ALA A 153 20.92 1.07 15.28
N ARG A 154 21.93 1.93 15.12
CA ARG A 154 23.06 1.66 14.21
C ARG A 154 24.00 0.54 14.68
N VAL A 155 23.99 0.21 15.97
CA VAL A 155 24.88 -0.79 16.60
C VAL A 155 24.17 -2.11 16.85
N THR A 156 22.84 -2.11 16.91
CA THR A 156 22.00 -3.29 17.10
C THR A 156 21.00 -3.32 15.96
N PRO A 157 21.23 -4.12 14.89
CA PRO A 157 20.30 -4.17 13.77
C PRO A 157 18.92 -4.62 14.26
N ASP A 158 17.89 -4.02 13.67
CA ASP A 158 16.50 -4.34 13.94
C ASP A 158 16.23 -5.81 13.61
N ASN A 159 15.91 -6.60 14.63
CA ASN A 159 15.56 -8.00 14.45
C ASN A 159 14.06 -8.11 14.21
N TRP A 160 13.65 -8.67 13.07
CA TRP A 160 12.25 -8.90 12.75
C TRP A 160 11.92 -10.38 12.95
N THR A 161 10.72 -10.69 13.46
CA THR A 161 10.22 -12.06 13.39
C THR A 161 10.02 -12.47 11.94
N LYS A 162 10.15 -13.76 11.64
CA LYS A 162 9.74 -14.33 10.35
C LYS A 162 8.39 -15.00 10.54
N ILE A 163 7.43 -14.66 9.69
CA ILE A 163 6.09 -15.25 9.69
C ILE A 163 5.71 -15.72 8.29
N PRO A 164 4.84 -16.74 8.16
CA PRO A 164 4.33 -17.17 6.87
C PRO A 164 3.62 -16.03 6.14
N LEU A 165 3.83 -15.94 4.82
CA LEU A 165 3.23 -14.91 3.99
C LEU A 165 1.69 -14.85 4.09
N PRO A 166 0.92 -15.96 4.07
CA PRO A 166 -0.53 -15.88 4.23
C PRO A 166 -0.94 -15.23 5.54
N SER A 167 -0.21 -15.48 6.64
CA SER A 167 -0.45 -14.84 7.94
C SER A 167 -0.19 -13.34 7.88
N LYS A 168 0.88 -12.90 7.20
CA LYS A 168 1.17 -11.47 7.02
C LYS A 168 0.12 -10.78 6.15
N ILE A 169 -0.30 -11.39 5.04
CA ILE A 169 -1.35 -10.83 4.16
C ILE A 169 -2.64 -10.70 4.95
N PHE A 170 -3.06 -11.76 5.65
CA PHE A 170 -4.29 -11.76 6.44
C PHE A 170 -4.27 -10.68 7.53
N ALA A 171 -3.13 -10.49 8.20
CA ALA A 171 -2.94 -9.42 9.18
C ALA A 171 -3.08 -8.03 8.55
N LEU A 172 -2.44 -7.78 7.39
CA LEU A 172 -2.56 -6.50 6.67
C LEU A 172 -4.01 -6.19 6.28
N LEU A 173 -4.74 -7.18 5.75
CA LEU A 173 -6.16 -7.01 5.42
C LEU A 173 -7.02 -6.73 6.67
N ALA A 174 -6.69 -7.36 7.80
CA ALA A 174 -7.40 -7.16 9.05
C ALA A 174 -7.06 -5.81 9.70
N ASP A 175 -5.85 -5.29 9.52
CA ASP A 175 -5.46 -3.93 9.94
C ASP A 175 -6.27 -2.90 9.16
N THR A 176 -6.28 -3.00 7.83
CA THR A 176 -7.09 -2.09 6.98
C THR A 176 -8.58 -2.16 7.32
N LEU A 177 -9.12 -3.36 7.59
CA LEU A 177 -10.50 -3.50 8.03
C LEU A 177 -10.76 -2.81 9.38
N ALA A 178 -9.83 -2.94 10.34
CA ALA A 178 -9.96 -2.30 11.65
C ALA A 178 -9.91 -0.78 11.54
N GLU A 179 -9.03 -0.23 10.70
CA GLU A 179 -8.92 1.21 10.42
C GLU A 179 -10.21 1.77 9.84
N ILE A 180 -10.81 1.09 8.85
CA ILE A 180 -12.09 1.52 8.25
C ILE A 180 -13.20 1.52 9.31
N GLN A 181 -13.28 0.47 10.12
CA GLN A 181 -14.32 0.36 11.16
C GLN A 181 -14.16 1.40 12.27
N GLU A 182 -12.93 1.82 12.58
CA GLU A 182 -12.67 2.89 13.54
C GLU A 182 -13.13 4.25 13.00
N GLN A 183 -12.92 4.50 11.69
CA GLN A 183 -13.34 5.74 11.03
C GLN A 183 -14.87 5.87 10.92
N VAL A 184 -15.57 4.76 10.65
CA VAL A 184 -17.04 4.76 10.48
C VAL A 184 -17.81 4.85 11.81
N GLY A 185 -17.17 4.53 12.95
CA GLY A 185 -17.80 4.53 14.27
C GLY A 185 -18.65 3.28 14.57
N ASP A 186 -19.10 3.14 15.83
CA ASP A 186 -19.80 1.94 16.35
C ASP A 186 -21.30 1.86 15.97
N ASP A 187 -21.86 2.83 15.23
CA ASP A 187 -23.25 2.83 14.76
C ASP A 187 -23.43 2.00 13.48
N ALA A 188 -22.99 0.74 13.55
CA ALA A 188 -23.10 -0.25 12.46
C ALA A 188 -24.55 -0.69 12.13
N ASP A 189 -25.55 -0.13 12.83
CA ASP A 189 -26.99 -0.36 12.63
C ASP A 189 -27.65 0.70 11.73
N ASN A 190 -26.95 1.80 11.36
CA ASN A 190 -27.35 2.76 10.33
C ASN A 190 -26.27 2.81 9.24
N ILE A 191 -26.12 1.71 8.50
CA ILE A 191 -25.40 1.72 7.23
C ILE A 191 -26.32 2.38 6.20
N ASP A 192 -26.46 3.70 6.24
CA ASP A 192 -26.90 4.39 5.03
C ASP A 192 -25.74 4.31 4.03
N GLU A 193 -26.06 3.86 2.82
CA GLU A 193 -25.12 3.45 1.77
C GLU A 193 -24.33 4.60 1.12
N GLU A 194 -24.17 5.72 1.82
CA GLU A 194 -23.50 6.93 1.32
C GLU A 194 -22.20 7.18 2.10
N ASP A 195 -21.09 7.03 1.37
CA ASP A 195 -19.76 7.58 1.68
C ASP A 195 -19.04 7.12 2.95
N SER A 196 -18.79 5.81 3.07
CA SER A 196 -17.49 5.37 3.63
C SER A 196 -16.42 5.50 2.55
N ASP A 197 -16.30 6.71 2.01
CA ASP A 197 -15.13 7.11 1.26
C ASP A 197 -14.00 7.19 2.28
N TRP A 198 -12.89 6.53 1.94
CA TRP A 198 -11.62 6.82 2.56
C TRP A 198 -11.30 8.28 2.25
N GLU A 199 -11.88 9.21 3.02
CA GLU A 199 -11.50 10.60 2.96
C GLU A 199 -10.04 10.65 3.39
N GLU A 200 -9.23 11.28 2.55
CA GLU A 200 -7.85 11.55 2.89
C GLU A 200 -7.86 12.29 4.22
N VAL A 201 -7.35 11.64 5.26
CA VAL A 201 -6.91 12.36 6.44
C VAL A 201 -5.74 13.20 5.94
N GLN A 202 -6.04 14.41 5.48
CA GLN A 202 -5.06 15.47 5.38
C GLN A 202 -4.38 15.44 6.74
N ASN A 203 -3.12 14.99 6.76
CA ASN A 203 -2.29 15.15 7.93
C ASN A 203 -2.41 16.62 8.26
N GLY A 204 -3.17 16.93 9.32
CA GLY A 204 -3.53 18.28 9.66
C GLY A 204 -2.24 19.07 9.62
N ASP A 205 -2.15 19.96 8.64
CA ASP A 205 -1.11 20.96 8.63
C ASP A 205 -1.32 21.67 9.94
N ALA A 206 -0.45 21.36 10.90
CA ALA A 206 -0.45 21.99 12.18
C ALA A 206 0.03 23.41 11.89
N THR A 207 -0.87 24.24 11.39
CA THR A 207 -0.72 25.68 11.32
C THR A 207 -0.27 26.11 12.71
N PRO A 208 0.95 26.63 12.90
CA PRO A 208 1.40 27.11 14.19
C PRO A 208 0.73 28.45 14.52
N GLN A 209 -0.60 28.45 14.63
CA GLN A 209 -1.39 29.60 15.05
C GLN A 209 -2.25 29.17 16.22
N ASP A 210 -1.61 29.03 17.38
CA ASP A 210 -2.13 29.51 18.68
C ASP A 210 -1.20 29.13 19.84
N ILE A 211 -0.05 29.81 19.93
CA ILE A 211 0.62 30.04 21.22
C ILE A 211 1.03 31.50 21.27
N MET A 212 0.06 32.35 21.56
CA MET A 212 0.27 33.75 21.90
C MET A 212 0.63 33.86 23.38
N TYR A 213 1.92 33.86 23.75
CA TYR A 213 2.41 34.55 24.96
C TYR A 213 3.89 34.97 24.85
N SER A 214 4.08 36.28 24.77
CA SER A 214 5.19 37.12 25.27
C SER A 214 6.65 36.82 24.84
N ALA A 215 7.14 37.61 23.89
CA ALA A 215 8.45 38.25 23.99
C ALA A 215 8.50 39.52 23.11
N SER A 216 8.74 40.65 23.74
CA SER A 216 8.83 41.99 23.15
C SER A 216 10.21 42.28 22.57
N VAL A 217 10.33 42.56 21.27
CA VAL A 217 11.49 43.25 20.63
C VAL A 217 11.01 43.97 19.33
N PRO A 218 11.50 45.18 18.96
CA PRO A 218 10.84 46.05 18.00
C PRO A 218 11.29 45.91 16.52
N SER A 219 10.32 46.22 15.65
CA SER A 219 10.34 46.78 14.28
C SER A 219 11.60 46.69 13.39
N ASN A 220 11.44 46.12 12.18
CA ASN A 220 11.65 46.84 10.92
C ASN A 220 11.23 46.03 9.67
N ALA A 221 10.61 46.75 8.71
CA ALA A 221 10.28 46.38 7.33
C ALA A 221 9.03 45.49 7.09
N ASN A 222 7.91 46.13 6.72
CA ASN A 222 6.74 45.48 6.11
C ASN A 222 6.95 45.39 4.58
N PRO A 223 7.02 44.20 3.95
CA PRO A 223 6.54 44.04 2.59
C PRO A 223 5.01 44.25 2.59
N SER A 224 4.45 44.93 1.59
CA SER A 224 3.01 45.18 1.55
C SER A 224 2.23 43.86 1.52
N VAL A 225 1.07 43.85 2.19
CA VAL A 225 0.16 42.71 2.30
C VAL A 225 -0.24 42.16 0.93
N GLU A 226 -0.20 42.98 -0.12
CA GLU A 226 -0.41 42.55 -1.52
C GLU A 226 0.65 41.56 -2.03
N HIS A 227 1.92 41.70 -1.63
CA HIS A 227 2.97 40.74 -2.01
C HIS A 227 2.81 39.40 -1.29
N LEU A 228 2.32 39.43 -0.04
CA LEU A 228 2.00 38.21 0.71
C LEU A 228 0.76 37.51 0.14
N ASN A 229 -0.26 38.27 -0.27
CA ASN A 229 -1.45 37.71 -0.91
C ASN A 229 -1.14 37.19 -2.32
N ALA A 230 -0.23 37.83 -3.06
CA ALA A 230 0.25 37.35 -4.35
C ALA A 230 1.13 36.09 -4.20
N MET A 231 1.94 35.99 -3.13
CA MET A 231 2.66 34.76 -2.81
C MET A 231 1.71 33.65 -2.38
N ALA A 232 0.74 33.93 -1.50
CA ALA A 232 -0.28 32.96 -1.09
C ALA A 232 -1.06 32.42 -2.29
N LYS A 233 -1.42 33.29 -3.24
CA LYS A 233 -2.13 32.87 -4.46
C LYS A 233 -1.26 32.05 -5.43
N VAL A 234 0.06 32.20 -5.41
CA VAL A 234 0.98 31.35 -6.17
C VAL A 234 1.17 29.98 -5.51
N PHE A 235 1.00 29.88 -4.19
CA PHE A 235 1.02 28.60 -3.47
C PHE A 235 -0.35 27.91 -3.42
N ASP A 236 -1.46 28.64 -3.55
CA ASP A 236 -2.81 28.08 -3.71
C ASP A 236 -3.12 27.67 -5.17
N GLU A 237 -2.35 28.17 -6.15
CA GLU A 237 -2.41 27.77 -7.56
C GLU A 237 -1.40 26.66 -7.92
N ASP A 238 -0.78 26.03 -6.92
CA ASP A 238 -0.43 24.61 -7.05
C ASP A 238 -1.74 23.83 -6.90
N GLU A 239 -2.60 23.92 -7.92
CA GLU A 239 -3.49 22.81 -8.26
C GLU A 239 -2.57 21.60 -8.33
N ASP A 240 -2.51 20.86 -7.22
CA ASP A 240 -2.06 19.49 -7.12
C ASP A 240 -3.06 18.62 -7.90
N ASP A 241 -3.24 18.95 -9.19
CA ASP A 241 -3.70 18.06 -10.24
C ASP A 241 -2.59 17.01 -10.40
N SER A 242 -2.39 16.25 -9.33
CA SER A 242 -1.65 15.02 -9.31
C SER A 242 -2.24 14.20 -10.44
N TYR A 243 -1.44 13.91 -11.46
CA TYR A 243 -1.81 13.06 -12.59
C TYR A 243 -2.39 11.68 -12.17
N ASP A 244 -2.30 11.32 -10.88
CA ASP A 244 -2.97 10.15 -10.28
C ASP A 244 -4.50 10.31 -10.18
N ASP A 245 -5.04 11.52 -10.02
CA ASP A 245 -6.47 11.78 -9.84
C ASP A 245 -7.28 11.43 -11.11
N ASP A 246 -6.79 11.79 -12.29
CA ASP A 246 -7.44 11.43 -13.57
C ASP A 246 -7.36 9.93 -13.90
N LEU A 247 -6.38 9.21 -13.36
CA LEU A 247 -6.25 7.75 -13.51
C LEU A 247 -7.23 7.01 -12.63
N ALA A 248 -7.45 7.49 -11.40
CA ALA A 248 -8.41 6.93 -10.48
C ALA A 248 -9.86 7.09 -10.98
N LYS A 249 -10.20 8.23 -11.60
CA LYS A 249 -11.57 8.53 -12.06
C LYS A 249 -12.15 7.53 -13.07
N ASN A 250 -11.35 6.93 -13.93
CA ASN A 250 -11.83 6.07 -15.03
C ASN A 250 -11.79 4.58 -14.71
N ASP A 251 -11.39 4.22 -13.50
CA ASP A 251 -11.03 2.85 -13.14
C ASP A 251 -12.04 2.27 -12.16
N SER A 252 -12.64 1.13 -12.52
CA SER A 252 -13.68 0.49 -11.67
C SER A 252 -13.17 0.11 -10.28
N LEU A 253 -11.85 -0.03 -10.10
CA LEU A 253 -11.24 -0.28 -8.80
C LEU A 253 -11.30 0.92 -7.86
N ASN A 254 -11.48 2.13 -8.38
CA ASN A 254 -11.69 3.32 -7.56
C ASN A 254 -13.09 3.33 -6.93
N GLU A 255 -14.09 2.78 -7.63
CA GLU A 255 -15.48 2.64 -7.17
C GLU A 255 -15.68 1.51 -6.15
N VAL A 256 -14.66 0.68 -5.89
CA VAL A 256 -14.77 -0.44 -4.96
C VAL A 256 -14.96 0.09 -3.54
N LYS A 257 -16.11 -0.28 -2.94
CA LYS A 257 -16.37 -0.15 -1.50
C LYS A 257 -15.46 -1.13 -0.75
N LEU A 258 -14.36 -0.61 -0.20
CA LEU A 258 -13.30 -1.44 0.38
C LEU A 258 -13.79 -2.28 1.57
N LEU A 259 -14.69 -1.72 2.41
CA LEU A 259 -15.31 -2.43 3.53
C LEU A 259 -16.06 -3.69 3.07
N ASP A 260 -16.90 -3.54 2.05
CA ASP A 260 -17.72 -4.64 1.51
C ASP A 260 -16.83 -5.70 0.86
N PHE A 261 -15.81 -5.27 0.10
CA PHE A 261 -14.87 -6.17 -0.52
C PHE A 261 -14.10 -7.01 0.51
N LEU A 262 -13.59 -6.37 1.56
CA LEU A 262 -12.88 -7.07 2.64
C LEU A 262 -13.82 -7.99 3.42
N THR A 263 -15.03 -7.53 3.75
CA THR A 263 -16.06 -8.34 4.40
C THR A 263 -16.34 -9.62 3.62
N ASN A 264 -16.60 -9.48 2.32
CA ASN A 264 -16.82 -10.61 1.42
C ASN A 264 -15.59 -11.53 1.36
N THR A 265 -14.38 -10.97 1.34
CA THR A 265 -13.14 -11.76 1.35
C THR A 265 -13.03 -12.61 2.62
N PHE A 266 -13.25 -12.04 3.80
CA PHE A 266 -13.17 -12.77 5.07
C PHE A 266 -14.26 -13.84 5.18
N VAL A 267 -15.50 -13.53 4.81
CA VAL A 267 -16.62 -14.50 4.80
C VAL A 267 -16.32 -15.65 3.83
N ASN A 268 -15.87 -15.35 2.60
CA ASN A 268 -15.51 -16.38 1.62
C ASN A 268 -14.37 -17.28 2.10
N LEU A 269 -13.35 -16.71 2.77
CA LEU A 269 -12.26 -17.50 3.35
C LEU A 269 -12.76 -18.40 4.48
N TRP A 270 -13.63 -17.88 5.36
CA TRP A 270 -14.25 -18.63 6.45
C TRP A 270 -15.08 -19.82 5.93
N ASP A 271 -15.95 -19.58 4.95
CA ASP A 271 -16.86 -20.59 4.41
C ASP A 271 -16.12 -21.68 3.61
N SER A 272 -15.05 -21.28 2.90
CA SER A 272 -14.31 -22.21 2.03
C SER A 272 -13.28 -23.05 2.77
N ASP A 273 -12.57 -22.50 3.76
CA ASP A 273 -11.49 -23.18 4.49
C ASP A 273 -11.38 -22.65 5.92
N ARG A 274 -12.32 -23.10 6.75
CA ARG A 274 -12.39 -22.71 8.16
C ARG A 274 -11.14 -23.07 8.97
N PRO A 275 -10.50 -24.25 8.85
CA PRO A 275 -9.26 -24.54 9.56
C PRO A 275 -8.13 -23.56 9.24
N LEU A 276 -7.94 -23.21 7.95
CA LEU A 276 -6.95 -22.21 7.55
C LEU A 276 -7.29 -20.84 8.16
N PHE A 277 -8.55 -20.43 8.07
CA PHE A 277 -9.00 -19.15 8.63
C PHE A 277 -8.72 -19.07 10.14
N GLU A 278 -9.12 -20.10 10.90
CA GLU A 278 -8.91 -20.16 12.34
C GLU A 278 -7.41 -20.14 12.71
N TYR A 279 -6.56 -20.79 11.90
CA TYR A 279 -5.10 -20.70 12.04
C TYR A 279 -4.59 -19.26 11.80
N LEU A 280 -5.04 -18.60 10.74
CA LEU A 280 -4.63 -17.22 10.43
C LEU A 280 -5.06 -16.24 11.53
N CYS A 281 -6.22 -16.43 12.15
CA CYS A 281 -6.70 -15.63 13.27
C CYS A 281 -5.83 -15.71 14.55
N GLN A 282 -5.02 -16.75 14.72
CA GLN A 282 -4.13 -16.89 15.87
C GLN A 282 -3.00 -15.84 15.85
N GLY A 283 -2.58 -15.42 14.65
CA GLY A 283 -1.54 -14.41 14.46
C GLY A 283 -2.00 -12.96 14.60
N LEU A 284 -3.31 -12.72 14.74
CA LEU A 284 -3.86 -11.37 14.80
C LEU A 284 -3.69 -10.70 16.18
N THR A 285 -3.52 -9.39 16.15
CA THR A 285 -3.68 -8.52 17.32
C THR A 285 -5.14 -8.43 17.76
N ASN A 286 -5.39 -7.85 18.94
CA ASN A 286 -6.75 -7.71 19.45
C ASN A 286 -7.65 -6.82 18.56
N PRO A 287 -7.22 -5.63 18.10
CA PRO A 287 -8.03 -4.81 17.18
C PRO A 287 -8.40 -5.55 15.90
N GLN A 288 -7.41 -6.16 15.24
CA GLN A 288 -7.63 -6.98 14.03
C GLN A 288 -8.64 -8.10 14.27
N ARG A 289 -8.49 -8.84 15.37
CA ARG A 289 -9.39 -9.97 15.69
C ARG A 289 -10.82 -9.48 15.93
N VAL A 290 -11.00 -8.37 16.63
CA VAL A 290 -12.33 -7.78 16.86
C VAL A 290 -12.96 -7.35 15.53
N ALA A 291 -12.19 -6.70 14.66
CA ALA A 291 -12.68 -6.24 13.36
C ALA A 291 -13.15 -7.39 12.46
N VAL A 292 -12.35 -8.46 12.38
CA VAL A 292 -12.70 -9.67 11.64
C VAL A 292 -13.91 -10.38 12.25
N GLN A 293 -14.04 -10.41 13.58
CA GLN A 293 -15.22 -11.01 14.23
C GLN A 293 -16.50 -10.22 14.01
N LYS A 294 -16.43 -8.87 13.92
CA LYS A 294 -17.60 -8.03 13.62
C LYS A 294 -18.21 -8.37 12.27
N VAL A 295 -17.38 -8.60 11.24
CA VAL A 295 -17.87 -8.91 9.88
C VAL A 295 -18.41 -10.33 9.72
N LEU A 296 -17.90 -11.31 10.48
CA LEU A 296 -18.41 -12.69 10.46
C LEU A 296 -19.75 -12.90 11.19
N ARG A 297 -20.19 -11.90 11.96
CA ARG A 297 -21.44 -11.96 12.74
C ARG A 297 -22.63 -11.30 12.03
N LYS A 298 -22.38 -10.56 10.95
CA LYS A 298 -23.40 -10.00 10.07
C LYS A 298 -23.86 -11.06 9.08
#